data_AF-A0A523RZF3-F1
#
_entry.id   AF-A0A523RZF3-F1
#
_cell.length_a   1.000
_cell.length_b   1.000
_cell.length_c   1.000
_cell.angle_alpha   90.00
_cell.angle_beta   90.00
_cell.angle_gamma   90.00
#
_symmetry.space_group_name_H-M   'P 1'
#
loop_
_entity.id
_entity.type
_entity.pdbx_description
1 polymer ?
#
loop_
_entity_poly.entity_id
_entity_poly.type
_entity_poly.pdbx_seq_one_letter_code
_entity_poly.pdbx_strand_id
1 'polypeptide(L)'
;MTAKRQEKTGHKPRVGIYGFTGCAGDQLLLIHTEDEILNLFNTVDIKSFVMMSSRPIEEDLDIALVEGSISTVAEKEHLQEIRKRAKILVAIGNCAVSGGPQAMFAKNGSFAERLSAVYGDISFFTDPIEAVPIDEYVTVDYYLPGCPVSAPQTFALLSRLIHGAIPEPYPHPVCHECKLNENPCLLLEHRFCLGPLTAGGCRSACPNHNLPCVGCWGPNPDGNFKEHLKLLESYGISKEDIMRRVHNFGGYKILEYIKDF
;
A
#
# COMPACT_ATOMS: atom_id res chain seq x y z
N MET A 1 -27.11 19.42 -36.47
CA MET A 1 -27.41 19.95 -35.12
C MET A 1 -26.25 19.60 -34.21
N THR A 2 -25.33 20.56 -34.04
CA THR A 2 -24.15 20.43 -33.19
C THR A 2 -24.56 20.57 -31.73
N ALA A 3 -24.65 19.45 -31.02
CA ALA A 3 -24.82 19.46 -29.57
C ALA A 3 -23.55 20.06 -28.94
N LYS A 4 -23.62 21.33 -28.53
CA LYS A 4 -22.62 21.95 -27.66
C LYS A 4 -22.54 21.12 -26.38
N ARG A 5 -21.44 20.39 -26.20
CA ARG A 5 -21.03 19.81 -24.92
C ARG A 5 -20.93 20.98 -23.93
N GLN A 6 -21.82 21.04 -22.95
CA GLN A 6 -21.71 21.99 -21.85
C GLN A 6 -20.41 21.67 -21.09
N GLU A 7 -19.42 22.53 -21.18
CA GLU A 7 -18.27 22.53 -20.27
C GLU A 7 -18.82 22.80 -18.87
N LYS A 8 -18.82 21.76 -18.01
CA LYS A 8 -19.00 21.96 -16.57
C LYS A 8 -17.76 22.69 -16.07
N THR A 9 -17.87 24.00 -15.92
CA THR A 9 -16.88 24.85 -15.24
C THR A 9 -16.95 24.59 -13.72
N GLY A 10 -16.47 23.43 -13.29
CA GLY A 10 -16.14 23.13 -11.91
C GLY A 10 -14.63 23.25 -11.73
N HIS A 11 -14.17 23.78 -10.60
CA HIS A 11 -12.75 23.77 -10.25
C HIS A 11 -12.28 22.30 -10.20
N LYS A 12 -11.31 21.93 -11.05
CA LYS A 12 -10.71 20.59 -11.01
C LYS A 12 -9.98 20.45 -9.67
N PRO A 13 -10.24 19.39 -8.88
CA PRO A 13 -9.50 19.17 -7.64
C PRO A 13 -8.00 19.08 -7.90
N ARG A 14 -7.22 19.74 -7.05
CA ARG A 14 -5.76 19.73 -7.13
C ARG A 14 -5.23 18.45 -6.50
N VAL A 15 -4.54 17.64 -7.27
CA VAL A 15 -4.05 16.32 -6.85
C VAL A 15 -2.53 16.29 -6.91
N GLY A 16 -1.91 15.82 -5.83
CA GLY A 16 -0.49 15.49 -5.79
C GLY A 16 -0.30 13.97 -5.62
N ILE A 17 0.68 13.41 -6.33
CA ILE A 17 1.07 12.00 -6.26
C ILE A 17 2.56 11.97 -5.90
N TYR A 18 2.85 11.45 -4.72
CA TYR A 18 4.17 11.46 -4.12
C TYR A 18 4.67 10.03 -3.91
N GLY A 19 5.95 9.81 -4.20
CA GLY A 19 6.63 8.54 -3.95
C GLY A 19 7.79 8.72 -2.98
N PHE A 20 7.85 7.85 -1.98
CA PHE A 20 8.95 7.70 -1.04
C PHE A 20 9.67 6.36 -1.25
N THR A 21 10.19 5.76 -0.19
CA THR A 21 10.93 4.49 -0.27
C THR A 21 10.01 3.35 -0.70
N GLY A 22 10.14 2.91 -1.95
CA GLY A 22 9.34 1.88 -2.59
C GLY A 22 9.89 1.46 -3.95
N CYS A 23 9.20 0.54 -4.62
CA CYS A 23 9.55 0.11 -5.98
C CYS A 23 8.93 0.98 -7.08
N ALA A 24 8.15 2.01 -6.70
CA ALA A 24 7.38 2.86 -7.61
C ALA A 24 6.28 2.11 -8.39
N GLY A 25 5.92 0.91 -7.93
CA GLY A 25 4.98 0.03 -8.62
C GLY A 25 3.56 0.58 -8.62
N ASP A 26 3.13 1.28 -7.57
CA ASP A 26 1.78 1.83 -7.48
C ASP A 26 1.61 2.99 -8.47
N GLN A 27 2.56 3.92 -8.49
CA GLN A 27 2.57 5.01 -9.47
C GLN A 27 2.76 4.54 -10.92
N LEU A 28 3.62 3.53 -11.17
CA LEU A 28 3.81 2.97 -12.50
C LEU A 28 2.50 2.40 -13.04
N LEU A 29 1.76 1.70 -12.18
CA LEU A 29 0.45 1.17 -12.52
C LEU A 29 -0.54 2.28 -12.88
N LEU A 30 -0.52 3.42 -12.19
CA LEU A 30 -1.37 4.58 -12.54
C LEU A 30 -1.04 5.15 -13.93
N ILE A 31 0.24 5.19 -14.31
CA ILE A 31 0.64 5.67 -15.64
C ILE A 31 0.25 4.66 -16.73
N HIS A 32 0.35 3.37 -16.45
CA HIS A 32 -0.01 2.31 -17.41
C HIS A 32 -1.51 2.09 -17.57
N THR A 33 -2.36 3.02 -17.11
CA THR A 33 -3.83 2.92 -17.26
C THR A 33 -4.35 3.34 -18.64
N GLU A 34 -3.47 3.48 -19.64
CA GLU A 34 -3.75 3.77 -21.06
C GLU A 34 -4.95 4.71 -21.26
N ASP A 35 -6.10 4.17 -21.66
CA ASP A 35 -7.31 4.94 -21.98
C ASP A 35 -7.87 5.76 -20.79
N GLU A 36 -7.68 5.29 -19.56
CA GLU A 36 -8.21 5.95 -18.36
C GLU A 36 -7.34 7.11 -17.88
N ILE A 37 -6.07 7.16 -18.28
CA ILE A 37 -5.16 8.22 -17.83
C ILE A 37 -5.64 9.60 -18.33
N LEU A 38 -6.19 9.65 -19.56
CA LEU A 38 -6.74 10.87 -20.12
C LEU A 38 -7.98 11.34 -19.36
N ASN A 39 -8.81 10.41 -18.89
CA ASN A 39 -9.97 10.73 -18.05
C ASN A 39 -9.52 11.34 -16.72
N LEU A 40 -8.44 10.81 -16.13
CA LEU A 40 -7.85 11.38 -14.92
C LEU A 40 -7.44 12.84 -15.13
N PHE A 41 -6.62 13.13 -16.14
CA PHE A 41 -6.18 14.51 -16.43
C PHE A 41 -7.33 15.47 -16.81
N ASN A 42 -8.40 14.94 -17.41
CA ASN A 42 -9.58 15.72 -17.69
C ASN A 42 -10.39 16.05 -16.44
N THR A 43 -10.25 15.27 -15.37
CA THR A 43 -11.05 15.40 -14.15
C THR A 43 -10.31 16.09 -13.00
N VAL A 44 -8.99 15.95 -12.91
CA VAL A 44 -8.16 16.54 -11.86
C VAL A 44 -7.06 17.45 -12.40
N ASP A 45 -6.60 18.38 -11.57
CA ASP A 45 -5.43 19.23 -11.83
C ASP A 45 -4.22 18.63 -11.10
N ILE A 46 -3.38 17.89 -11.82
CA ILE A 46 -2.21 17.21 -11.22
C ILE A 46 -1.07 18.23 -11.01
N LYS A 47 -0.70 18.44 -9.75
CA LYS A 47 0.32 19.43 -9.34
C LYS A 47 1.70 18.84 -9.21
N SER A 48 1.80 17.69 -8.55
CA SER A 48 3.07 16.98 -8.36
C SER A 48 2.87 15.53 -8.74
N PHE A 49 3.71 15.03 -9.66
CA PHE A 49 3.79 13.62 -10.01
C PHE A 49 5.15 13.36 -10.67
N VAL A 50 6.16 13.06 -9.85
CA VAL A 50 7.57 12.98 -10.29
C VAL A 50 7.80 11.91 -11.37
N MET A 51 7.01 10.83 -11.35
CA MET A 51 7.12 9.78 -12.38
C MET A 51 6.65 10.25 -13.77
N MET A 52 5.80 11.27 -13.83
CA MET A 52 5.24 11.80 -15.07
C MET A 52 5.88 13.13 -15.50
N SER A 53 6.36 13.94 -14.55
CA SER A 53 6.85 15.30 -14.79
C SER A 53 8.13 15.58 -14.02
N SER A 54 9.10 16.20 -14.69
CA SER A 54 10.32 16.74 -14.07
C SER A 54 10.13 18.11 -13.42
N ARG A 55 8.91 18.65 -13.41
CA ARG A 55 8.55 19.94 -12.80
C ARG A 55 7.37 19.77 -11.84
N PRO A 56 7.57 19.11 -10.68
CA PRO A 56 6.54 19.06 -9.65
C PRO A 56 6.28 20.46 -9.09
N ILE A 57 5.00 20.76 -8.84
CA ILE A 57 4.55 22.01 -8.22
C ILE A 57 4.13 21.68 -6.78
N GLU A 58 4.83 22.27 -5.83
CA GLU A 58 4.49 22.14 -4.41
C GLU A 58 3.59 23.31 -3.97
N GLU A 59 2.28 23.08 -4.09
CA GLU A 59 1.22 23.99 -3.65
C GLU A 59 0.17 23.27 -2.79
N ASP A 60 -0.87 23.99 -2.37
CA ASP A 60 -2.01 23.42 -1.64
C ASP A 60 -2.75 22.38 -2.49
N LEU A 61 -3.11 21.25 -1.86
CA LEU A 61 -3.72 20.10 -2.52
C LEU A 61 -5.11 19.82 -1.92
N ASP A 62 -6.04 19.45 -2.78
CA ASP A 62 -7.32 18.89 -2.33
C ASP A 62 -7.14 17.41 -1.97
N ILE A 63 -6.31 16.67 -2.71
CA ILE A 63 -5.99 15.26 -2.46
C ILE A 63 -4.48 15.02 -2.67
N ALA A 64 -3.82 14.36 -1.73
CA ALA A 64 -2.48 13.83 -1.86
C ALA A 64 -2.50 12.31 -1.81
N LEU A 65 -2.04 11.65 -2.87
CA LEU A 65 -1.76 10.22 -2.87
C LEU A 65 -0.29 10.01 -2.52
N VAL A 66 -0.01 9.19 -1.52
CA VAL A 66 1.36 8.96 -1.03
C VAL A 66 1.68 7.46 -1.11
N GLU A 67 2.65 7.12 -1.96
CA GLU A 67 3.26 5.80 -2.08
C GLU A 67 4.57 5.73 -1.28
N GLY A 68 4.86 4.55 -0.75
CA GLY A 68 6.17 4.24 -0.15
C GLY A 68 6.19 4.38 1.37
N SER A 69 7.07 3.60 2.00
CA SER A 69 7.41 3.75 3.41
C SER A 69 8.37 4.93 3.58
N ILE A 70 8.58 5.37 4.82
CA ILE A 70 9.55 6.41 5.14
C ILE A 70 10.80 5.76 5.75
N SER A 71 11.97 6.00 5.16
CA SER A 71 13.25 5.41 5.58
C SER A 71 14.38 6.42 5.77
N THR A 72 14.11 7.71 5.60
CA THR A 72 15.08 8.79 5.89
C THR A 72 14.43 9.98 6.60
N VAL A 73 15.25 10.79 7.28
CA VAL A 73 14.78 12.02 7.93
C VAL A 73 14.21 13.02 6.91
N ALA A 74 14.84 13.16 5.73
CA ALA A 74 14.36 14.08 4.70
C ALA A 74 12.98 13.67 4.14
N GLU A 75 12.74 12.37 3.94
CA GLU A 75 11.42 11.88 3.52
C GLU A 75 10.35 12.16 4.59
N LYS A 76 10.68 11.97 5.87
CA LYS A 76 9.77 12.30 6.98
C LYS A 76 9.38 13.77 6.97
N GLU A 77 10.36 14.67 6.85
CA GLU A 77 10.12 16.12 6.79
C GLU A 77 9.25 16.47 5.57
N HIS A 78 9.56 15.92 4.40
CA HIS A 78 8.78 16.15 3.20
C HIS A 78 7.33 15.63 3.32
N LEU A 79 7.12 14.46 3.91
CA LEU A 79 5.79 13.92 4.20
C LEU A 79 4.98 14.85 5.12
N GLN A 80 5.62 15.42 6.14
CA GLN A 80 4.99 16.38 7.05
C GLN A 80 4.60 17.67 6.32
N GLU A 81 5.42 18.16 5.39
CA GLU A 81 5.06 19.31 4.54
C GLU A 81 3.91 18.99 3.57
N ILE A 82 3.89 17.80 2.96
CA ILE A 82 2.74 17.33 2.15
C ILE A 82 1.46 17.32 2.99
N ARG A 83 1.51 16.76 4.21
CA ARG A 83 0.33 16.71 5.09
C ARG A 83 -0.20 18.10 5.44
N LYS A 84 0.67 19.09 5.69
CA LYS A 84 0.26 20.46 6.05
C LYS A 84 -0.56 21.14 4.95
N ARG A 85 -0.27 20.86 3.68
CA ARG A 85 -0.91 21.50 2.52
C ARG A 85 -1.98 20.64 1.84
N ALA A 86 -2.13 19.37 2.23
CA ALA A 86 -3.16 18.47 1.72
C ALA A 86 -4.41 18.49 2.60
N LYS A 87 -5.58 18.72 2.00
CA LYS A 87 -6.86 18.54 2.69
C LYS A 87 -7.15 17.08 2.99
N ILE A 88 -6.94 16.20 2.00
CA ILE A 88 -7.08 14.75 2.12
C ILE A 88 -5.74 14.10 1.76
N LEU A 89 -5.22 13.24 2.62
CA LEU A 89 -4.04 12.41 2.37
C LEU A 89 -4.44 10.93 2.36
N VAL A 90 -4.10 10.26 1.27
CA VAL A 90 -4.38 8.84 1.05
C VAL A 90 -3.05 8.08 0.99
N ALA A 91 -2.88 7.09 1.88
CA ALA A 91 -1.80 6.13 1.76
C ALA A 91 -2.14 5.15 0.64
N ILE A 92 -1.31 5.06 -0.40
CA ILE A 92 -1.48 4.09 -1.49
C ILE A 92 -0.34 3.07 -1.48
N GLY A 93 -0.71 1.80 -1.64
CA GLY A 93 0.25 0.71 -1.65
C GLY A 93 0.67 0.23 -0.27
N ASN A 94 1.05 -1.04 -0.19
CA ASN A 94 1.35 -1.74 1.06
C ASN A 94 2.56 -1.14 1.78
N CYS A 95 3.48 -0.53 1.04
CA CYS A 95 4.61 0.20 1.60
C CYS A 95 4.15 1.39 2.45
N ALA A 96 3.25 2.23 1.93
CA ALA A 96 2.71 3.36 2.67
C ALA A 96 1.71 2.93 3.76
N VAL A 97 0.90 1.92 3.47
CA VAL A 97 -0.19 1.45 4.35
C VAL A 97 0.33 0.63 5.53
N SER A 98 1.27 -0.30 5.29
CA SER A 98 1.72 -1.28 6.30
C SER A 98 3.23 -1.34 6.48
N GLY A 99 4.01 -0.58 5.70
CA GLY A 99 5.48 -0.60 5.68
C GLY A 99 6.06 -1.50 4.58
N GLY A 100 5.29 -2.47 4.08
CA GLY A 100 5.70 -3.37 3.01
C GLY A 100 6.95 -4.20 3.33
N PRO A 101 7.60 -4.79 2.31
CA PRO A 101 8.84 -5.54 2.46
C PRO A 101 10.00 -4.77 3.12
N GLN A 102 10.02 -3.44 2.97
CA GLN A 102 11.05 -2.58 3.54
C GLN A 102 11.03 -2.62 5.07
N ALA A 103 9.84 -2.79 5.65
CA ALA A 103 9.62 -2.87 7.09
C ALA A 103 9.59 -4.31 7.64
N MET A 104 10.01 -5.32 6.86
CA MET A 104 9.93 -6.73 7.30
C MET A 104 10.73 -7.02 8.58
N PHE A 105 11.78 -6.24 8.84
CA PHE A 105 12.64 -6.34 10.03
C PHE A 105 12.38 -5.24 11.07
N ALA A 106 11.29 -4.49 10.94
CA ALA A 106 11.03 -3.36 11.83
C ALA A 106 10.93 -3.81 13.30
N LYS A 107 11.44 -2.98 14.21
CA LYS A 107 11.45 -3.19 15.68
C LYS A 107 12.17 -4.45 16.17
N ASN A 108 12.95 -5.13 15.33
CA ASN A 108 13.75 -6.29 15.77
C ASN A 108 15.12 -5.90 16.38
N GLY A 109 15.45 -4.61 16.40
CA GLY A 109 16.71 -4.09 16.97
C GLY A 109 17.94 -4.18 16.05
N SER A 110 17.82 -4.81 14.88
CA SER A 110 18.95 -5.07 13.97
C SER A 110 19.24 -3.95 12.97
N PHE A 111 18.53 -2.81 13.02
CA PHE A 111 18.65 -1.77 11.98
C PHE A 111 20.09 -1.28 11.77
N ALA A 112 20.80 -0.92 12.85
CA ALA A 112 22.17 -0.43 12.76
C ALA A 112 23.14 -1.49 12.20
N GLU A 113 22.97 -2.76 12.59
CA GLU A 113 23.76 -3.88 12.09
C GLU A 113 23.51 -4.12 10.60
N ARG A 114 22.24 -4.12 10.17
CA ARG A 114 21.86 -4.27 8.75
C ARG A 114 22.39 -3.13 7.90
N LEU A 115 22.29 -1.89 8.39
CA LEU A 115 22.81 -0.71 7.71
C LEU A 115 24.33 -0.80 7.55
N SER A 116 25.05 -1.11 8.62
CA SER A 116 26.51 -1.25 8.61
C SER A 116 26.98 -2.41 7.73
N ALA A 117 26.26 -3.53 7.70
CA ALA A 117 26.60 -4.68 6.86
C ALA A 117 26.53 -4.37 5.35
N VAL A 118 25.65 -3.47 4.92
CA VAL A 118 25.49 -3.10 3.51
C VAL A 118 26.40 -1.93 3.12
N TYR A 119 26.46 -0.89 3.95
CA TYR A 119 27.10 0.37 3.60
C TYR A 119 28.45 0.59 4.29
N GLY A 120 28.77 -0.16 5.35
CA GLY A 120 29.95 0.08 6.17
C GLY A 120 29.92 1.44 6.86
N ASP A 121 31.05 2.14 6.83
CA ASP A 121 31.21 3.49 7.38
C ASP A 121 31.23 4.51 6.24
N ILE A 122 30.05 5.07 5.92
CA ILE A 122 29.87 6.12 4.92
C ILE A 122 29.06 7.28 5.50
N SER A 123 29.26 8.47 4.94
CA SER A 123 28.41 9.63 5.23
C SER A 123 27.19 9.64 4.31
N PHE A 124 25.99 9.72 4.90
CA PHE A 124 24.75 9.86 4.16
C PHE A 124 24.38 11.33 3.98
N PHE A 125 23.76 11.67 2.84
CA PHE A 125 23.21 13.02 2.61
C PHE A 125 22.00 13.31 3.50
N THR A 126 21.26 12.27 3.89
CA THR A 126 20.16 12.33 4.85
C THR A 126 20.26 11.12 5.76
N ASP A 127 19.99 11.32 7.05
CA ASP A 127 20.13 10.25 8.03
C ASP A 127 19.13 9.12 7.73
N PRO A 128 19.62 7.87 7.57
CA PRO A 128 18.76 6.71 7.39
C PRO A 128 18.07 6.37 8.71
N ILE A 129 16.80 6.01 8.62
CA ILE A 129 15.97 5.56 9.75
C ILE A 129 15.30 4.23 9.40
N GLU A 130 14.84 3.50 10.42
CA GLU A 130 14.14 2.24 10.18
C GLU A 130 12.82 2.50 9.42
N ALA A 131 12.57 1.71 8.38
CA ALA A 131 11.43 1.91 7.51
C ALA A 131 10.10 1.66 8.24
N VAL A 132 9.19 2.63 8.16
CA VAL A 132 7.85 2.58 8.76
C VAL A 132 6.78 3.08 7.79
N PRO A 133 5.50 2.67 7.95
CA PRO A 133 4.39 3.24 7.18
C PRO A 133 4.21 4.73 7.48
N ILE A 134 3.53 5.45 6.59
CA ILE A 134 3.46 6.91 6.65
C ILE A 134 2.63 7.42 7.84
N ASP A 135 1.72 6.59 8.36
CA ASP A 135 0.85 6.95 9.48
C ASP A 135 1.53 6.95 10.85
N GLU A 136 2.79 6.52 10.92
CA GLU A 136 3.63 6.75 12.12
C GLU A 136 4.08 8.22 12.24
N TYR A 137 4.01 9.00 11.16
CA TYR A 137 4.50 10.38 11.13
C TYR A 137 3.42 11.43 10.88
N VAL A 138 2.33 11.08 10.20
CA VAL A 138 1.25 12.01 9.86
C VAL A 138 -0.11 11.33 9.92
N THR A 139 -1.18 12.10 10.13
CA THR A 139 -2.55 11.58 10.01
C THR A 139 -2.87 11.25 8.55
N VAL A 140 -3.32 10.02 8.31
CA VAL A 140 -3.81 9.54 7.01
C VAL A 140 -5.33 9.48 7.05
N ASP A 141 -5.99 10.03 6.02
CA ASP A 141 -7.45 10.08 5.96
C ASP A 141 -8.04 8.77 5.40
N TYR A 142 -7.39 8.19 4.38
CA TYR A 142 -7.83 6.95 3.74
C TYR A 142 -6.65 6.07 3.35
N TYR A 143 -6.91 4.76 3.25
CA TYR A 143 -5.90 3.76 2.92
C TYR A 143 -6.34 2.97 1.69
N LEU A 144 -5.39 2.76 0.77
CA LEU A 144 -5.57 1.95 -0.42
C LEU A 144 -4.51 0.83 -0.43
N PRO A 145 -4.81 -0.34 0.15
CA PRO A 145 -3.87 -1.44 0.22
C PRO A 145 -3.64 -2.09 -1.16
N GLY A 146 -2.43 -2.62 -1.36
CA GLY A 146 -2.04 -3.38 -2.54
C GLY A 146 -0.53 -3.39 -2.75
N CYS A 147 0.03 -4.38 -3.43
CA CYS A 147 1.44 -4.38 -3.80
C CYS A 147 1.61 -4.96 -5.21
N PRO A 148 1.30 -4.17 -6.26
CA PRO A 148 0.76 -2.81 -6.19
C PRO A 148 -0.76 -2.77 -5.96
N VAL A 149 -1.31 -1.56 -5.75
CA VAL A 149 -2.75 -1.27 -5.86
C VAL A 149 -3.27 -1.62 -7.26
N SER A 150 -4.58 -1.76 -7.43
CA SER A 150 -5.17 -1.98 -8.76
C SER A 150 -5.77 -0.71 -9.36
N ALA A 151 -5.75 -0.58 -10.68
CA ALA A 151 -6.26 0.61 -11.37
C ALA A 151 -7.76 0.85 -11.10
N PRO A 152 -8.64 -0.17 -11.17
CA PRO A 152 -10.05 0.02 -10.85
C PRO A 152 -10.27 0.50 -9.41
N GLN A 153 -9.49 -0.02 -8.47
CA GLN A 153 -9.55 0.36 -7.06
C GLN A 153 -9.13 1.82 -6.86
N THR A 154 -8.03 2.26 -7.49
CA THR A 154 -7.57 3.65 -7.39
C THR A 154 -8.52 4.64 -8.03
N PHE A 155 -9.04 4.33 -9.23
CA PHE A 155 -10.02 5.21 -9.90
C PHE A 155 -11.35 5.29 -9.15
N ALA A 156 -11.82 4.18 -8.57
CA ALA A 156 -13.02 4.19 -7.73
C ALA A 156 -12.83 5.09 -6.50
N LEU A 157 -11.68 4.98 -5.82
CA LEU A 157 -11.34 5.83 -4.68
C LEU A 157 -11.27 7.31 -5.09
N LEU A 158 -10.50 7.63 -6.13
CA LEU A 158 -10.35 9.01 -6.62
C LEU A 158 -11.69 9.61 -7.04
N SER A 159 -12.49 8.87 -7.80
CA SER A 159 -13.82 9.30 -8.23
C SER A 159 -14.70 9.66 -7.04
N ARG A 160 -14.72 8.83 -5.98
CA ARG A 160 -15.49 9.13 -4.76
C ARG A 160 -14.99 10.38 -4.07
N LEU A 161 -13.68 10.51 -3.87
CA LEU A 161 -13.08 11.68 -3.23
C LEU A 161 -13.36 12.98 -4.00
N ILE A 162 -13.24 12.96 -5.33
CA ILE A 162 -13.52 14.10 -6.21
C ILE A 162 -14.97 14.59 -6.06
N HIS A 163 -15.91 13.66 -5.85
CA HIS A 163 -17.33 13.97 -5.67
C HIS A 163 -17.72 14.19 -4.20
N GLY A 164 -16.77 14.21 -3.26
CA GLY A 164 -17.02 14.39 -1.83
C GLY A 164 -17.70 13.18 -1.17
N ALA A 165 -17.66 12.01 -1.80
CA ALA A 165 -18.16 10.76 -1.24
C ALA A 165 -17.07 10.04 -0.46
N ILE A 166 -17.46 9.40 0.65
CA ILE A 166 -16.55 8.61 1.49
C ILE A 166 -16.19 7.32 0.72
N PRO A 167 -14.89 7.00 0.55
CA PRO A 167 -14.45 5.72 0.01
C PRO A 167 -14.91 4.55 0.88
N GLU A 168 -15.31 3.45 0.26
CA GLU A 168 -15.64 2.23 0.99
C GLU A 168 -14.34 1.50 1.39
N PRO A 169 -14.23 1.04 2.65
CA PRO A 169 -13.15 0.12 3.01
C PRO A 169 -13.34 -1.21 2.25
N TYR A 170 -12.25 -1.96 2.08
CA TYR A 170 -12.29 -3.35 1.59
C TYR A 170 -12.13 -4.29 2.80
N PRO A 171 -13.20 -4.59 3.56
CA PRO A 171 -13.08 -5.27 4.85
C PRO A 171 -12.93 -6.79 4.73
N HIS A 172 -13.23 -7.39 3.58
CA HIS A 172 -13.19 -8.84 3.46
C HIS A 172 -11.77 -9.36 3.23
N PRO A 173 -11.41 -10.54 3.77
CA PRO A 173 -10.12 -11.17 3.51
C PRO A 173 -10.03 -11.73 2.08
N VAL A 174 -8.81 -11.99 1.61
CA VAL A 174 -8.56 -12.63 0.30
C VAL A 174 -9.26 -13.99 0.19
N CYS A 175 -9.43 -14.72 1.30
CA CYS A 175 -10.12 -16.02 1.28
C CYS A 175 -11.60 -15.92 0.85
N HIS A 176 -12.26 -14.76 1.06
CA HIS A 176 -13.63 -14.53 0.60
C HIS A 176 -13.69 -14.53 -0.93
N GLU A 177 -12.83 -13.76 -1.58
CA GLU A 177 -12.70 -13.69 -3.04
C GLU A 177 -12.25 -15.03 -3.63
N CYS A 178 -11.34 -15.70 -2.94
CA CYS A 178 -10.85 -17.02 -3.33
C CYS A 178 -11.97 -18.05 -3.42
N LYS A 179 -12.93 -18.00 -2.48
CA LYS A 179 -14.12 -18.87 -2.49
C LYS A 179 -15.15 -18.46 -3.53
N LEU A 180 -15.34 -17.16 -3.77
CA LEU A 180 -16.19 -16.68 -4.87
C LEU A 180 -15.66 -17.09 -6.25
N ASN A 181 -14.34 -17.23 -6.39
CA ASN A 181 -13.70 -17.73 -7.61
C ASN A 181 -13.62 -19.27 -7.67
N GLU A 182 -14.27 -19.98 -6.73
CA GLU A 182 -14.33 -21.45 -6.69
C GLU A 182 -12.96 -22.16 -6.61
N ASN A 183 -11.93 -21.47 -6.11
CA ASN A 183 -10.61 -22.06 -5.99
C ASN A 183 -10.58 -23.19 -4.94
N PRO A 184 -9.90 -24.31 -5.23
CA PRO A 184 -9.52 -25.29 -4.22
C PRO A 184 -8.75 -24.64 -3.07
N CYS A 185 -9.08 -25.01 -1.84
CA CYS A 185 -8.43 -24.41 -0.68
C CYS A 185 -7.07 -25.05 -0.44
N LEU A 186 -6.00 -24.27 -0.66
CA LEU A 186 -4.62 -24.74 -0.43
C LEU A 186 -4.37 -25.17 1.03
N LEU A 187 -5.07 -24.56 1.99
CA LEU A 187 -4.96 -24.95 3.40
C LEU A 187 -5.50 -26.37 3.64
N LEU A 188 -6.54 -26.79 2.90
CA LEU A 188 -7.05 -28.17 3.02
C LEU A 188 -6.08 -29.20 2.43
N GLU A 189 -5.15 -28.77 1.57
CA GLU A 189 -4.03 -29.58 1.07
C GLU A 189 -2.79 -29.48 1.97
N HIS A 190 -2.91 -28.88 3.16
CA HIS A 190 -1.80 -28.61 4.10
C HIS A 190 -0.69 -27.74 3.50
N ARG A 191 -1.03 -26.86 2.55
CA ARG A 191 -0.11 -25.91 1.94
C ARG A 191 -0.23 -24.55 2.61
N PHE A 192 0.91 -23.88 2.75
CA PHE A 192 0.98 -22.51 3.28
C PHE A 192 0.04 -21.57 2.52
N CYS A 193 -0.70 -20.70 3.20
CA CYS A 193 -1.47 -19.62 2.56
C CYS A 193 -1.85 -18.56 3.61
N LEU A 194 -1.66 -17.27 3.31
CA LEU A 194 -2.04 -16.16 4.20
C LEU A 194 -3.39 -15.53 3.84
N GLY A 195 -4.15 -16.12 2.92
CA GLY A 195 -5.38 -15.53 2.40
C GLY A 195 -6.41 -15.12 3.47
N PRO A 196 -6.64 -15.92 4.53
CA PRO A 196 -7.53 -15.54 5.64
C PRO A 196 -7.04 -14.36 6.48
N LEU A 197 -5.73 -14.09 6.50
CA LEU A 197 -5.09 -13.05 7.29
C LEU A 197 -4.78 -11.78 6.51
N THR A 198 -5.11 -11.76 5.22
CA THR A 198 -4.71 -10.68 4.29
C THR A 198 -5.94 -9.91 3.83
N ALA A 199 -5.86 -8.58 3.82
CA ALA A 199 -6.92 -7.72 3.29
C ALA A 199 -7.22 -8.06 1.81
N GLY A 200 -8.51 -8.09 1.46
CA GLY A 200 -9.00 -8.43 0.12
C GLY A 200 -9.01 -7.25 -0.85
N GLY A 201 -9.34 -7.54 -2.10
CA GLY A 201 -9.43 -6.59 -3.22
C GLY A 201 -8.56 -7.01 -4.41
N CYS A 202 -7.65 -7.98 -4.23
CA CYS A 202 -6.80 -8.53 -5.28
C CYS A 202 -7.50 -9.59 -6.15
N ARG A 203 -8.77 -9.89 -5.88
CA ARG A 203 -9.56 -10.95 -6.52
C ARG A 203 -8.88 -12.31 -6.44
N SER A 204 -8.22 -12.58 -5.30
CA SER A 204 -7.41 -13.78 -5.07
C SER A 204 -6.45 -14.12 -6.22
N ALA A 205 -5.73 -13.11 -6.74
CA ALA A 205 -4.84 -13.25 -7.89
C ALA A 205 -3.90 -14.47 -7.81
N CYS A 206 -3.21 -14.68 -6.68
CA CYS A 206 -2.31 -15.84 -6.55
C CYS A 206 -3.09 -17.18 -6.46
N PRO A 207 -4.11 -17.33 -5.59
CA PRO A 207 -4.90 -18.56 -5.52
C PRO A 207 -5.57 -18.98 -6.84
N ASN A 208 -5.97 -18.03 -7.70
CA ASN A 208 -6.52 -18.33 -9.03
C ASN A 208 -5.56 -19.12 -9.92
N HIS A 209 -4.26 -19.07 -9.60
CA HIS A 209 -3.20 -19.79 -10.30
C HIS A 209 -2.57 -20.89 -9.44
N ASN A 210 -3.31 -21.41 -8.44
CA ASN A 210 -2.84 -22.45 -7.51
C ASN A 210 -1.58 -22.05 -6.71
N LEU A 211 -1.36 -20.75 -6.54
CA LEU A 211 -0.28 -20.18 -5.74
C LEU A 211 -0.81 -19.66 -4.40
N PRO A 212 -0.03 -19.77 -3.32
CA PRO A 212 -0.47 -19.30 -2.02
C PRO A 212 -0.53 -17.79 -1.97
N CYS A 213 -1.49 -17.26 -1.20
CA CYS A 213 -1.47 -15.84 -0.84
C CYS A 213 -0.26 -15.56 0.06
N VAL A 214 0.48 -14.50 -0.28
CA VAL A 214 1.73 -14.11 0.39
C VAL A 214 1.57 -12.91 1.34
N GLY A 215 0.35 -12.41 1.55
CA GLY A 215 0.12 -11.28 2.46
C GLY A 215 0.42 -9.89 1.90
N CYS A 216 0.53 -9.74 0.58
CA CYS A 216 1.00 -8.49 -0.04
C CYS A 216 0.05 -7.29 0.07
N TRP A 217 -1.17 -7.48 0.57
CA TRP A 217 -2.15 -6.41 0.82
C TRP A 217 -2.19 -5.97 2.29
N GLY A 218 -1.33 -6.52 3.13
CA GLY A 218 -1.28 -6.22 4.56
C GLY A 218 -2.30 -7.00 5.39
N PRO A 219 -2.23 -6.87 6.73
CA PRO A 219 -3.06 -7.63 7.65
C PRO A 219 -4.55 -7.27 7.52
N ASN A 220 -5.41 -8.28 7.53
CA ASN A 220 -6.84 -8.09 7.74
C ASN A 220 -7.15 -8.00 9.26
N PRO A 221 -7.71 -6.89 9.76
CA PRO A 221 -8.02 -6.74 11.19
C PRO A 221 -8.94 -7.83 11.77
N ASP A 222 -9.85 -8.36 10.96
CA ASP A 222 -10.80 -9.41 11.38
C ASP A 222 -10.18 -10.84 11.35
N GLY A 223 -8.92 -10.97 10.93
CA GLY A 223 -8.23 -12.25 10.82
C GLY A 223 -7.90 -12.88 12.18
N ASN A 224 -8.15 -14.19 12.34
CA ASN A 224 -7.70 -14.92 13.52
C ASN A 224 -6.24 -15.39 13.36
N PHE A 225 -5.29 -14.47 13.55
CA PHE A 225 -3.86 -14.72 13.38
C PHE A 225 -3.36 -15.88 14.24
N LYS A 226 -3.69 -15.88 15.53
CA LYS A 226 -3.21 -16.90 16.47
C LYS A 226 -3.52 -18.33 16.03
N GLU A 227 -4.78 -18.60 15.71
CA GLU A 227 -5.18 -19.96 15.32
C GLU A 227 -4.72 -20.30 13.90
N HIS A 228 -4.67 -19.32 12.99
CA HIS A 228 -4.14 -19.55 11.65
C HIS A 228 -2.65 -19.89 11.64
N LEU A 229 -1.85 -19.23 12.49
CA LEU A 229 -0.41 -19.52 12.58
C LEU A 229 -0.16 -20.91 13.22
N LYS A 230 -0.93 -21.31 14.23
CA LYS A 230 -0.90 -22.68 14.78
C LYS A 230 -1.33 -23.73 13.74
N LEU A 231 -2.32 -23.41 12.92
CA LEU A 231 -2.73 -24.28 11.82
C LEU A 231 -1.57 -24.51 10.84
N LEU A 232 -0.85 -23.46 10.46
CA LEU A 232 0.33 -23.58 9.60
C LEU A 232 1.45 -24.40 10.26
N GLU A 233 1.66 -24.26 11.57
CA GLU A 233 2.61 -25.07 12.33
C GLU A 233 2.21 -26.56 12.31
N SER A 234 0.92 -26.86 12.43
CA SER A 234 0.40 -28.24 12.37
C SER A 234 0.64 -28.94 11.02
N TYR A 235 0.91 -28.18 9.95
CA TYR A 235 1.31 -28.72 8.65
C TYR A 235 2.80 -29.10 8.58
N GLY A 236 3.55 -28.93 9.68
CA GLY A 236 4.98 -29.22 9.75
C GLY A 236 5.86 -28.06 9.27
N ILE A 237 5.30 -26.85 9.12
CA ILE A 237 6.08 -25.66 8.78
C ILE A 237 6.68 -25.09 10.06
N SER A 238 7.99 -24.83 10.08
CA SER A 238 8.66 -24.29 11.27
C SER A 238 8.14 -22.89 11.61
N LYS A 239 8.08 -22.57 12.90
CA LYS A 239 7.72 -21.22 13.37
C LYS A 239 8.57 -20.13 12.70
N GLU A 240 9.87 -20.37 12.56
CA GLU A 240 10.79 -19.46 11.90
C GLU A 240 10.39 -19.18 10.43
N ASP A 241 10.04 -20.23 9.67
CA ASP A 241 9.63 -20.06 8.26
C ASP A 241 8.26 -19.39 8.14
N ILE A 242 7.33 -19.70 9.06
CA ILE A 242 6.03 -19.01 9.14
C ILE A 242 6.25 -17.51 9.36
N MET A 243 7.02 -17.15 10.39
CA MET A 243 7.26 -15.75 10.75
C MET A 243 7.98 -15.02 9.63
N ARG A 244 9.03 -15.62 9.05
CA ARG A 244 9.74 -15.03 7.91
C ARG A 244 8.79 -14.70 6.75
N ARG A 245 7.86 -15.58 6.41
CA ARG A 245 6.88 -15.36 5.32
C ARG A 245 5.82 -14.33 5.69
N VAL A 246 5.34 -14.33 6.93
CA VAL A 246 4.35 -13.36 7.44
C VAL A 246 4.94 -11.95 7.46
N HIS A 247 6.16 -11.79 7.95
CA HIS A 247 6.88 -10.50 7.96
C HIS A 247 7.16 -9.96 6.56
N ASN A 248 7.43 -10.85 5.58
CA ASN A 248 7.91 -10.46 4.26
C ASN A 248 7.07 -9.36 3.59
N PHE A 249 5.74 -9.45 3.64
CA PHE A 249 4.87 -8.38 3.17
C PHE A 249 4.00 -7.76 4.26
N GLY A 250 3.85 -8.42 5.42
CA GLY A 250 3.12 -7.85 6.55
C GLY A 250 3.77 -6.58 7.12
N GLY A 251 5.08 -6.42 6.91
CA GLY A 251 5.82 -5.19 7.21
C GLY A 251 5.76 -4.81 8.69
N TYR A 252 5.46 -3.55 8.96
CA TYR A 252 5.40 -2.98 10.30
C TYR A 252 4.09 -3.34 11.02
N LYS A 253 2.94 -3.23 10.35
CA LYS A 253 1.62 -3.38 10.99
C LYS A 253 1.32 -4.81 11.40
N ILE A 254 1.92 -5.81 10.75
CA ILE A 254 1.75 -7.22 11.12
C ILE A 254 2.20 -7.50 12.55
N LEU A 255 3.15 -6.72 13.08
CA LEU A 255 3.67 -6.84 14.44
C LEU A 255 2.59 -6.77 15.51
N GLU A 256 1.47 -6.10 15.25
CA GLU A 256 0.36 -5.98 16.19
C GLU A 256 -0.40 -7.30 16.38
N TYR A 257 -0.38 -8.16 15.36
CA TYR A 257 -1.21 -9.36 15.27
C TYR A 257 -0.46 -10.64 15.64
N ILE A 258 0.87 -10.58 15.70
CA ILE A 258 1.75 -11.75 15.89
C ILE A 258 2.52 -11.73 17.21
N LYS A 259 2.19 -10.82 18.14
CA LYS A 259 2.90 -10.65 19.42
C LYS A 259 2.93 -11.92 20.29
N ASP A 260 1.91 -12.77 20.13
CA ASP A 260 1.65 -13.92 21.01
C ASP A 260 1.96 -15.30 20.36
N PHE A 261 2.68 -15.34 19.23
CA PHE A 261 2.97 -16.56 18.47
C PHE A 261 4.43 -17.02 18.59
#